data_AF-K9V190-F1
#
_entry.id   AF-K9V190-F1
#
_cell.length_a   1.000
_cell.length_b   1.000
_cell.length_c   1.000
_cell.angle_alpha   90.00
_cell.angle_beta   90.00
_cell.angle_gamma   90.00
#
_symmetry.space_group_name_H-M   'P 1'
#
loop_
_entity.id
_entity.type
_entity.pdbx_description
1 polymer ?
#
loop_
_entity_poly.entity_id
_entity_poly.type
_entity_poly.pdbx_seq_one_letter_code
_entity_poly.pdbx_strand_id
1 'polypeptide(L)'
;MKKAVLVGSIFAAQIIFAPAFAIPSGSYIQTCKGIQESTYSEGSRKIDRLSASCQDLQGRWVNTHLDNYRLCNPGIIVNNNGNLQCRKYVTR
;
A
#
# COMPACT_ATOMS: atom_id res chain seq x y z
N MET A 1 52.22 -22.48 -22.83
CA MET A 1 51.21 -22.23 -23.89
C MET A 1 50.01 -21.54 -23.26
N LYS A 2 49.91 -20.22 -23.38
CA LYS A 2 48.89 -19.40 -22.71
C LYS A 2 47.66 -19.33 -23.62
N LYS A 3 46.54 -19.94 -23.23
CA LYS A 3 45.26 -19.80 -23.93
C LYS A 3 44.57 -18.54 -23.40
N ALA A 4 44.57 -17.48 -24.21
CA ALA A 4 43.79 -16.28 -23.94
C ALA A 4 42.31 -16.60 -24.16
N VAL A 5 41.51 -16.52 -23.09
CA VAL A 5 40.05 -16.56 -23.18
C VAL A 5 39.57 -15.12 -23.20
N LEU A 6 39.19 -14.64 -24.39
CA LEU A 6 38.44 -13.40 -24.56
C LEU A 6 37.02 -13.63 -24.03
N VAL A 7 36.79 -13.32 -22.75
CA VAL A 7 35.43 -13.23 -22.21
C VAL A 7 34.85 -11.91 -22.70
N GLY A 8 34.08 -11.97 -23.79
CA GLY A 8 33.28 -10.86 -24.29
C GLY A 8 32.29 -10.42 -23.21
N SER A 9 32.31 -9.13 -22.88
CA SER A 9 31.45 -8.55 -21.86
C SER A 9 30.00 -8.52 -22.35
N ILE A 10 29.19 -9.46 -21.88
CA ILE A 10 27.74 -9.38 -21.99
C ILE A 10 27.26 -8.53 -20.80
N PHE A 11 27.19 -7.20 -20.97
CA PHE A 11 26.31 -6.39 -20.12
C PHE A 11 24.87 -6.74 -20.52
N ALA A 12 24.39 -7.91 -20.11
CA ALA A 12 22.98 -8.22 -20.15
C ALA A 12 22.31 -7.16 -19.27
N ALA A 13 21.57 -6.23 -19.88
CA ALA A 13 20.73 -5.28 -19.18
C ALA A 13 19.78 -6.09 -18.28
N GLN A 14 20.17 -6.25 -17.02
CA GLN A 14 19.35 -6.88 -16.00
C GLN A 14 18.19 -5.92 -15.78
N ILE A 15 17.04 -6.20 -16.39
CA ILE A 15 15.80 -5.49 -16.11
C ILE A 15 15.40 -5.89 -14.69
N ILE A 16 15.89 -5.15 -13.70
CA ILE A 16 15.47 -5.30 -12.31
C ILE A 16 14.01 -4.82 -12.27
N PHE A 17 13.07 -5.77 -12.39
CA PHE A 17 11.65 -5.52 -12.16
C PHE A 17 11.49 -5.18 -10.67
N ALA A 18 11.69 -3.91 -10.32
CA ALA A 18 11.40 -3.43 -8.98
C ALA A 18 9.89 -3.52 -8.79
N PRO A 19 9.37 -4.27 -7.80
CA PRO A 19 7.97 -4.21 -7.49
C PRO A 19 7.68 -2.78 -7.00
N ALA A 20 6.88 -2.03 -7.75
CA ALA A 20 6.26 -0.84 -7.22
C ALA A 20 5.28 -1.30 -6.14
N PHE A 21 5.59 -1.02 -4.87
CA PHE A 21 4.62 -1.20 -3.79
C PHE A 21 3.44 -0.27 -4.08
N ALA A 22 2.38 -0.83 -4.65
CA ALA A 22 1.21 -0.09 -5.02
C ALA A 22 0.44 0.26 -3.74
N ILE A 23 0.49 1.53 -3.36
CA ILE A 23 -0.35 2.06 -2.29
C ILE A 23 -1.81 1.74 -2.64
N PRO A 24 -2.61 1.18 -1.71
CA PRO A 24 -4.00 0.86 -1.97
C PRO A 24 -4.74 2.07 -2.53
N SER A 25 -5.41 1.91 -3.67
CA SER A 25 -6.05 3.04 -4.32
C SER A 25 -7.29 3.51 -3.55
N GLY A 26 -7.52 4.82 -3.53
CA GLY A 26 -8.70 5.42 -2.92
C GLY A 26 -8.58 6.92 -2.68
N SER A 27 -9.71 7.57 -2.39
CA SER A 27 -9.75 9.02 -2.13
C SER A 27 -9.00 9.44 -0.85
N TYR A 28 -8.79 8.50 0.08
CA TYR A 28 -8.07 8.78 1.33
C TYR A 28 -6.66 9.32 1.10
N ILE A 29 -6.00 8.94 -0.01
CA ILE A 29 -4.62 9.38 -0.35
C ILE A 29 -4.52 10.91 -0.45
N GLN A 30 -5.62 11.60 -0.78
CA GLN A 30 -5.64 13.06 -0.89
C GLN A 30 -5.55 13.78 0.45
N THR A 31 -5.96 13.12 1.54
CA THR A 31 -6.12 13.74 2.87
C THR A 31 -5.48 12.94 4.00
N CYS A 32 -4.72 11.90 3.67
CA CYS A 32 -3.98 11.07 4.62
C CYS A 32 -2.49 11.05 4.27
N LYS A 33 -1.65 10.97 5.30
CA LYS A 33 -0.18 10.91 5.20
C LYS A 33 0.37 9.76 6.03
N GLY A 34 1.62 9.37 5.76
CA GLY A 34 2.28 8.27 6.47
C GLY A 34 1.60 6.92 6.26
N ILE A 35 1.08 6.69 5.05
CA ILE A 35 0.35 5.48 4.69
C ILE A 35 1.29 4.28 4.76
N GLN A 36 0.91 3.29 5.56
CA GLN A 36 1.71 2.09 5.83
C GLN A 36 0.83 0.86 5.82
N GLU A 37 1.29 -0.17 5.14
CA GLU A 37 0.70 -1.51 5.18
C GLU A 37 1.49 -2.36 6.18
N SER A 38 0.78 -3.09 7.03
CA SER A 38 1.38 -4.07 7.94
C SER A 38 0.50 -5.30 8.04
N THR A 39 1.09 -6.41 8.48
CA THR A 39 0.35 -7.65 8.75
C THR A 39 0.66 -8.09 10.16
N TYR A 40 -0.36 -8.42 10.94
CA TYR A 40 -0.21 -8.98 12.28
C TYR A 40 -1.06 -10.24 12.43
N SER A 41 -0.79 -11.03 13.47
CA SER A 41 -1.55 -12.25 13.76
C SER A 41 -2.50 -12.01 14.94
N GLU A 42 -3.75 -12.42 14.78
CA GLU A 42 -4.74 -12.49 15.84
C GLU A 42 -5.14 -13.97 16.01
N GLY A 43 -4.53 -14.62 17.01
CA GLY A 43 -4.56 -16.08 17.13
C GLY A 43 -3.94 -16.74 15.89
N SER A 44 -4.68 -17.64 15.23
CA SER A 44 -4.24 -18.29 13.99
C SER A 44 -4.56 -17.49 12.71
N ARG A 45 -5.24 -16.34 12.82
CA ARG A 45 -5.61 -15.51 11.66
C ARG A 45 -4.53 -14.46 11.38
N LYS A 46 -4.23 -14.23 10.10
CA LYS A 46 -3.43 -13.08 9.66
C LYS A 46 -4.36 -11.94 9.24
N ILE A 47 -4.07 -10.73 9.71
CA ILE A 47 -4.84 -9.52 9.42
C ILE A 47 -3.91 -8.53 8.73
N ASP A 48 -4.30 -8.10 7.54
CA ASP A 48 -3.63 -7.01 6.82
C ASP A 48 -4.23 -5.68 7.25
N ARG A 49 -3.40 -4.80 7.78
CA ARG A 49 -3.77 -3.48 8.30
C ARG A 49 -3.19 -2.39 7.43
N LEU A 50 -4.04 -1.43 7.07
CA LEU A 50 -3.62 -0.15 6.48
C LEU A 50 -3.67 0.92 7.56
N SER A 51 -2.55 1.57 7.85
CA SER A 51 -2.45 2.65 8.84
C SER A 51 -2.09 3.97 8.17
N ALA A 52 -2.64 5.08 8.68
CA ALA A 52 -2.29 6.42 8.22
C ALA A 52 -2.64 7.48 9.28
N SER A 53 -2.18 8.71 9.06
CA SER A 53 -2.68 9.90 9.74
C SER A 53 -3.56 10.70 8.77
N CYS A 54 -4.86 10.82 9.06
CA CYS A 54 -5.86 11.38 8.17
C CYS A 54 -6.45 12.67 8.73
N GLN A 55 -6.73 13.62 7.84
CA GLN A 55 -7.30 14.91 8.23
C GLN A 55 -8.81 14.76 8.57
N ASP A 56 -9.24 15.30 9.71
CA ASP A 56 -10.65 15.39 10.09
C ASP A 56 -11.32 16.66 9.53
N LEU A 57 -12.62 16.83 9.76
CA LEU A 57 -13.41 17.98 9.29
C LEU A 57 -12.96 19.32 9.92
N GLN A 58 -12.24 19.27 11.04
CA GLN A 58 -11.65 20.44 11.68
C GLN A 58 -10.20 20.69 11.21
N GLY A 59 -9.70 19.88 10.28
CA GLY A 59 -8.36 19.98 9.74
C GLY A 59 -7.27 19.35 10.61
N ARG A 60 -7.63 18.65 11.68
CA ARG A 60 -6.67 17.98 12.58
C ARG A 60 -6.22 16.65 11.98
N TRP A 61 -4.97 16.29 12.22
CA TRP A 61 -4.42 15.00 11.80
C TRP A 61 -4.70 13.93 12.86
N VAL A 62 -5.45 12.89 12.49
CA VAL A 62 -5.88 11.80 13.38
C VAL A 62 -5.25 10.49 12.92
N ASN A 63 -4.61 9.76 13.84
CA ASN A 63 -4.09 8.44 13.54
C ASN A 63 -5.24 7.43 13.45
N THR A 64 -5.28 6.69 12.35
CA THR A 64 -6.33 5.73 12.05
C THR A 64 -5.76 4.49 11.38
N HIS A 65 -6.50 3.39 11.43
CA HIS A 65 -6.18 2.16 10.74
C HIS A 65 -7.44 1.49 10.18
N LEU A 66 -7.25 0.63 9.19
CA LEU A 66 -8.29 -0.20 8.60
C LEU A 66 -7.78 -1.64 8.48
N ASP A 67 -8.36 -2.52 9.27
CA ASP A 67 -8.07 -3.95 9.25
C ASP A 67 -8.79 -4.64 8.10
N ASN A 68 -8.14 -5.66 7.56
CA ASN A 68 -8.60 -6.41 6.39
C ASN A 68 -8.90 -5.50 5.20
N TYR A 69 -8.14 -4.40 5.01
CA TYR A 69 -8.37 -3.44 3.93
C TYR A 69 -8.30 -4.09 2.53
N ARG A 70 -7.60 -5.22 2.39
CA ARG A 70 -7.57 -6.01 1.16
C ARG A 70 -8.94 -6.57 0.74
N LEU A 71 -9.90 -6.60 1.67
CA LEU A 71 -11.29 -6.97 1.37
C LEU A 71 -12.11 -5.81 0.78
N CYS A 72 -11.60 -4.57 0.86
CA CYS A 72 -12.23 -3.48 0.12
C CYS A 72 -12.04 -3.73 -1.38
N ASN A 73 -13.04 -3.39 -2.19
CA ASN A 73 -12.83 -3.29 -3.62
C ASN A 73 -11.72 -2.25 -3.91
N PRO A 74 -10.94 -2.41 -4.99
CA PRO A 74 -9.95 -1.41 -5.37
C PRO A 74 -10.59 -0.02 -5.55
N GLY A 75 -9.92 1.02 -5.05
CA GLY A 75 -10.34 2.42 -5.27
C GLY A 75 -11.40 2.96 -4.31
N ILE A 76 -11.98 2.14 -3.42
CA ILE A 76 -13.08 2.57 -2.53
C ILE A 76 -12.66 2.83 -1.09
N ILE A 77 -11.37 2.87 -0.78
CA ILE A 77 -10.91 3.29 0.54
C ILE A 77 -11.04 4.82 0.65
N VAL A 78 -11.69 5.28 1.71
CA VAL A 78 -11.98 6.70 1.95
C VAL A 78 -11.50 7.13 3.33
N ASN A 79 -11.24 8.44 3.45
CA ASN A 79 -11.13 9.10 4.75
C ASN A 79 -12.51 9.67 5.12
N ASN A 80 -13.11 9.16 6.18
CA ASN A 80 -14.37 9.64 6.74
C ASN A 80 -14.09 10.38 8.07
N ASN A 81 -13.86 11.69 8.00
CA ASN A 81 -13.62 12.55 9.16
C ASN A 81 -12.48 12.04 10.08
N GLY A 82 -11.32 11.73 9.50
CA GLY A 82 -10.16 11.20 10.23
C GLY A 82 -10.18 9.68 10.43
N ASN A 83 -11.16 8.96 9.87
CA ASN A 83 -11.30 7.50 10.00
C ASN A 83 -11.20 6.82 8.62
N LEU A 84 -10.29 5.85 8.47
CA LEU A 84 -10.16 5.04 7.25
C LEU A 84 -11.30 4.02 7.14
N GLN A 85 -11.99 3.98 6.00
CA GLN A 85 -13.11 3.05 5.78
C GLN A 85 -13.15 2.52 4.34
N CYS A 86 -13.61 1.27 4.16
CA CYS A 86 -14.13 0.85 2.86
C CYS A 86 -15.49 1.52 2.65
N ARG A 87 -15.63 2.31 1.59
CA ARG A 87 -16.96 2.81 1.19
C ARG A 87 -17.80 1.64 0.69
N LYS A 88 -18.88 1.30 1.40
CA LYS A 88 -19.89 0.37 0.87
C LYS A 88 -20.55 1.04 -0.34
N TYR A 89 -20.65 0.34 -1.46
CA TYR A 89 -21.46 0.81 -2.57
C TYR A 89 -22.91 0.87 -2.08
N VAL A 90 -23.47 2.07 -1.99
CA VAL A 90 -24.92 2.23 -2.00
C VAL A 90 -25.31 2.16 -3.47
N THR A 91 -25.67 0.97 -3.95
CA THR A 91 -26.41 0.83 -5.20
C THR A 91 -27.69 1.65 -5.02
N ARG A 92 -27.79 2.76 -5.74
CA ARG A 92 -29.06 3.49 -5.91
C ARG A 92 -29.85 2.83 -7.03
#